data_AF-A0A8T6VVA7-F1
#
_entry.id   AF-A0A8T6VVA7-F1
#
_cell.length_a   1.000
_cell.length_b   1.000
_cell.length_c   1.000
_cell.angle_alpha   90.00
_cell.angle_beta   90.00
_cell.angle_gamma   90.00
#
_symmetry.space_group_name_H-M   'P 1'
#
loop_
_entity.id
_entity.type
_entity.pdbx_description
1 polymer ?
#
loop_
_entity_poly.entity_id
_entity_poly.type
_entity_poly.pdbx_seq_one_letter_code
_entity_poly.pdbx_strand_id
1 'polypeptide(L)'
;MWCGDLDRDGMQDDLLVAFPDAGRVDLFSLDVDTPSIVLKGSLEVPDATAVAVDDLDRDNDRDVLVTSGSLGRIYVFENLGPD
;
A
#
# COMPACT_ATOMS: atom_id res chain seq x y z
N MET A 1 3.99 8.33 -0.99
CA MET A 1 4.03 7.10 -1.79
C MET A 1 5.10 6.18 -1.23
N TRP A 2 4.99 4.89 -1.50
CA TRP A 2 6.01 3.87 -1.23
C TRP A 2 6.13 2.97 -2.47
N CYS A 3 7.27 2.31 -2.66
CA CYS A 3 7.49 1.32 -3.71
C CYS A 3 8.34 0.15 -3.21
N GLY A 4 8.09 -1.04 -3.74
CA GLY A 4 8.79 -2.26 -3.35
C GLY A 4 8.08 -3.51 -3.84
N ASP A 5 8.18 -4.58 -3.06
CA ASP A 5 7.59 -5.91 -3.31
C ASP A 5 6.55 -6.14 -2.19
N LEU A 6 5.26 -5.91 -2.46
CA LEU A 6 4.18 -6.02 -1.46
C LEU A 6 3.37 -7.31 -1.68
N ASP A 7 3.15 -7.70 -2.94
CA ASP A 7 2.39 -8.90 -3.30
C ASP A 7 3.20 -10.22 -3.35
N ARG A 8 4.53 -10.14 -3.12
CA ARG A 8 5.47 -11.28 -2.99
C ARG A 8 5.71 -12.07 -4.26
N ASP A 9 5.54 -11.47 -5.42
CA ASP A 9 6.01 -12.10 -6.67
C ASP A 9 7.55 -12.06 -6.84
N GLY A 10 8.25 -11.29 -5.99
CA GLY A 10 9.71 -11.15 -5.97
C GLY A 10 10.24 -9.98 -6.80
N MET A 11 9.36 -9.14 -7.36
CA MET A 11 9.69 -7.93 -8.10
C MET A 11 9.46 -6.68 -7.24
N GLN A 12 10.23 -5.62 -7.50
CA GLN A 12 10.05 -4.32 -6.85
C GLN A 12 9.25 -3.39 -7.78
N ASP A 13 8.02 -3.79 -8.07
CA ASP A 13 7.14 -3.16 -9.07
C ASP A 13 5.84 -2.58 -8.43
N ASP A 14 5.57 -2.88 -7.16
CA ASP A 14 4.44 -2.33 -6.40
C ASP A 14 4.64 -0.86 -6.02
N LEU A 15 3.51 -0.13 -6.00
CA LEU A 15 3.38 1.31 -5.79
C LEU A 15 2.16 1.60 -4.89
N LEU A 16 2.41 2.00 -3.64
CA LEU A 16 1.37 2.51 -2.74
C LEU A 16 1.30 4.04 -2.81
N VAL A 17 0.15 4.57 -3.20
CA VAL A 17 -0.07 6.02 -3.43
C VAL A 17 -1.26 6.51 -2.63
N ALA A 18 -1.00 7.43 -1.68
CA ALA A 18 -2.05 8.13 -0.96
C ALA A 18 -2.62 9.28 -1.81
N PHE A 19 -3.95 9.39 -1.83
CA PHE A 19 -4.71 10.46 -2.47
C PHE A 19 -5.57 11.16 -1.41
N PRO A 20 -5.03 12.17 -0.68
CA PRO A 20 -5.70 12.78 0.47
C PRO A 20 -7.10 13.30 0.14
N ASP A 21 -7.22 14.09 -0.94
CA ASP A 21 -8.47 14.70 -1.41
C ASP A 21 -9.51 13.66 -1.88
N ALA A 22 -9.06 12.46 -2.24
CA ALA A 22 -9.93 11.35 -2.65
C ALA A 22 -10.22 10.37 -1.49
N GLY A 23 -9.65 10.58 -0.31
CA GLY A 23 -9.90 9.79 0.90
C GLY A 23 -9.41 8.34 0.85
N ARG A 24 -8.40 8.02 0.03
CA ARG A 24 -7.92 6.64 -0.15
C ARG A 24 -6.42 6.50 -0.39
N VAL A 25 -5.92 5.28 -0.25
CA VAL A 25 -4.61 4.82 -0.71
C VAL A 25 -4.82 3.74 -1.77
N ASP A 26 -4.26 3.91 -2.96
CA ASP A 26 -4.31 2.91 -4.02
C ASP A 26 -3.00 2.12 -4.08
N LEU A 27 -3.10 0.80 -4.28
CA LEU A 27 -2.00 -0.10 -4.64
C LEU A 27 -2.03 -0.36 -6.14
N PHE A 28 -0.92 -0.05 -6.81
CA PHE A 28 -0.68 -0.44 -8.19
C PHE A 28 0.53 -1.35 -8.29
N SER A 29 0.59 -2.19 -9.31
CA SER A 29 1.82 -2.92 -9.71
C SER A 29 2.15 -2.59 -11.16
N LEU A 30 3.41 -2.79 -11.55
CA LEU A 30 3.92 -2.49 -12.88
C LEU A 30 4.23 -3.79 -13.61
N ASP A 31 3.40 -4.15 -14.58
CA ASP A 31 3.68 -5.26 -15.47
C ASP A 31 4.98 -4.96 -16.25
N VAL A 32 6.01 -5.76 -15.96
CA VAL A 32 7.36 -5.61 -16.52
C VAL A 32 7.49 -6.16 -17.94
N ASP A 33 6.62 -7.09 -18.34
CA ASP A 33 6.57 -7.65 -19.69
C ASP A 33 5.76 -6.73 -20.63
N THR A 34 4.71 -6.09 -20.09
CA THR A 34 3.87 -5.11 -20.79
C THR A 34 3.80 -3.81 -19.99
N PRO A 35 4.60 -2.76 -20.30
CA PRO A 35 4.79 -1.59 -19.45
C PRO A 35 3.47 -0.83 -19.20
N SER A 36 2.79 -1.21 -18.12
CA SER A 36 1.43 -0.80 -17.79
C SER A 36 1.23 -0.85 -16.28
N ILE A 37 0.46 0.09 -15.77
CA ILE A 37 0.20 0.25 -14.34
C ILE A 37 -1.18 -0.34 -14.08
N VAL A 38 -1.25 -1.37 -13.23
CA VAL A 38 -2.48 -2.10 -12.90
C VAL A 38 -2.87 -1.79 -11.46
N LEU A 39 -4.10 -1.29 -11.25
CA LEU A 39 -4.66 -1.14 -9.90
C LEU A 39 -4.95 -2.52 -9.32
N LYS A 40 -4.24 -2.92 -8.25
CA LYS A 40 -4.48 -4.16 -7.50
C LYS A 40 -5.54 -3.98 -6.41
N GLY A 41 -5.60 -2.80 -5.77
CA GLY A 41 -6.57 -2.53 -4.71
C GLY A 41 -6.58 -1.08 -4.21
N SER A 42 -7.58 -0.76 -3.39
CA SER A 42 -7.76 0.56 -2.77
C SER A 42 -8.16 0.41 -1.30
N LEU A 43 -7.55 1.22 -0.43
CA LEU A 43 -7.83 1.31 1.01
C LEU A 43 -8.50 2.66 1.31
N GLU A 44 -9.74 2.63 1.79
CA GLU A 44 -10.48 3.83 2.18
C GLU A 44 -9.92 4.40 3.49
N VAL A 45 -9.15 5.48 3.40
CA VAL A 45 -8.51 6.18 4.52
C VAL A 45 -8.72 7.70 4.33
N PRO A 46 -9.73 8.29 4.99
CA PRO A 46 -10.00 9.72 4.89
C PRO A 46 -8.78 10.57 5.26
N ASP A 47 -8.44 11.54 4.40
CA ASP A 47 -7.28 12.41 4.57
C ASP A 47 -5.94 11.66 4.75
N ALA A 48 -5.74 10.59 3.97
CA ALA A 48 -4.48 9.84 3.95
C ALA A 48 -3.29 10.72 3.53
N THR A 49 -2.38 11.02 4.45
CA THR A 49 -1.24 11.94 4.22
C THR A 49 0.07 11.27 3.88
N ALA A 50 0.35 10.09 4.47
CA ALA A 50 1.58 9.35 4.23
C ALA A 50 1.37 7.85 4.48
N VAL A 51 2.18 7.04 3.79
CA VAL A 51 2.17 5.58 3.86
C VAL A 51 3.55 5.06 4.26
N ALA A 52 3.59 3.96 4.98
CA ALA A 52 4.80 3.17 5.27
C ALA A 52 4.45 1.68 5.19
N VAL A 53 5.47 0.85 4.99
CA VAL A 53 5.34 -0.61 4.86
C VAL A 53 6.45 -1.28 5.66
N ASP A 54 6.09 -2.24 6.49
CA ASP A 54 7.01 -3.08 7.26
C ASP A 54 6.29 -4.36 7.73
N ASP A 55 7.02 -5.36 8.18
CA ASP A 55 6.47 -6.57 8.82
C ASP A 55 6.26 -6.29 10.33
N LEU A 56 5.01 -6.02 10.74
CA LEU A 56 4.72 -5.53 12.10
C LEU A 56 4.48 -6.66 13.11
N ASP A 57 3.89 -7.78 12.67
CA ASP A 57 3.49 -8.88 13.54
C ASP A 57 4.44 -10.10 13.50
N ARG A 58 5.33 -10.15 12.49
CA ARG A 58 6.41 -11.13 12.26
C ARG A 58 5.97 -12.47 11.68
N ASP A 59 4.90 -12.48 10.89
CA ASP A 59 4.54 -13.62 10.05
C ASP A 59 5.30 -13.67 8.70
N ASN A 60 6.11 -12.63 8.39
CA ASN A 60 6.85 -12.38 7.14
C ASN A 60 6.02 -11.69 6.03
N ASP A 61 4.82 -11.23 6.35
CA ASP A 61 4.01 -10.38 5.48
C ASP A 61 4.26 -8.88 5.73
N ARG A 62 4.15 -8.10 4.65
CA ARG A 62 4.42 -6.66 4.67
C ARG A 62 3.11 -5.90 4.86
N ASP A 63 2.89 -5.37 6.05
CA ASP A 63 1.73 -4.59 6.43
C ASP A 63 1.79 -3.16 5.91
N VAL A 64 0.63 -2.52 5.76
CA VAL A 64 0.53 -1.12 5.33
C VAL A 64 0.09 -0.22 6.48
N LEU A 65 0.93 0.74 6.83
CA LEU A 65 0.59 1.83 7.75
C LEU A 65 0.18 3.07 6.97
N VAL A 66 -0.94 3.69 7.35
CA VAL A 66 -1.42 4.94 6.74
C VAL A 66 -1.68 5.98 7.84
N THR A 67 -1.11 7.16 7.67
CA THR A 67 -1.40 8.33 8.53
C THR A 67 -2.57 9.13 7.95
N SER A 68 -3.48 9.58 8.82
CA SER A 68 -4.53 10.54 8.50
C SER A 68 -4.28 11.83 9.28
N GLY A 69 -3.88 12.88 8.57
CA GLY A 69 -3.25 14.06 9.17
C GLY A 69 -4.19 14.90 10.02
N SER A 70 -5.28 15.39 9.43
CA SER A 70 -6.28 16.22 10.10
C SER A 70 -7.12 15.47 11.14
N LEU A 71 -7.26 14.14 10.99
CA LEU A 71 -7.95 13.30 11.97
C LEU A 71 -7.04 12.88 13.14
N GLY A 72 -5.72 13.07 13.02
CA GLY A 72 -4.75 12.65 14.03
C GLY A 72 -4.73 11.13 14.26
N ARG A 73 -4.93 10.33 13.20
CA ARG A 73 -5.06 8.87 13.27
C ARG A 73 -3.96 8.16 12.50
N ILE A 74 -3.67 6.94 12.94
CA ILE A 74 -2.88 5.96 12.20
C ILE A 74 -3.79 4.75 11.97
N TYR A 75 -3.81 4.27 10.74
CA TYR A 75 -4.48 3.06 10.30
C TYR A 75 -3.39 2.02 9.99
N VAL A 76 -3.65 0.76 10.32
CA VAL A 76 -2.79 -0.38 9.99
C VAL A 76 -3.66 -1.39 9.25
N PHE A 77 -3.15 -1.90 8.14
CA PHE A 77 -3.77 -2.94 7.33
C PHE A 77 -2.82 -4.12 7.28
N GLU A 78 -3.24 -5.20 7.94
CA GLU A 78 -2.59 -6.51 7.95
C GLU A 78 -2.60 -7.08 6.53
N ASN A 79 -1.45 -7.55 6.05
CA ASN A 79 -1.34 -8.25 4.78
C ASN A 79 -1.42 -9.75 5.03
N LEU A 80 -2.48 -10.40 4.56
CA LEU A 80 -2.71 -11.83 4.82
C LEU A 80 -1.88 -12.77 3.92
N GLY A 81 -1.04 -12.21 3.07
CA GLY A 81 -0.21 -12.93 2.11
C GLY A 81 -0.95 -13.58 0.95
N PRO A 82 -0.24 -14.37 0.13
CA PRO A 82 -0.83 -15.12 -0.96
C PRO A 82 -1.60 -16.37 -0.46
N ASP A 83 -2.81 -16.58 -1.01
CA ASP A 83 -3.65 -17.80 -0.86
C ASP A 83 -3.00 -19.07 -1.47
#